data_AF-A0A286IVF9-F1
#
_entry.id   AF-A0A286IVF9-F1
#
_cell.length_a   1.000
_cell.length_b   1.000
_cell.length_c   1.000
_cell.angle_alpha   90.00
_cell.angle_beta   90.00
_cell.angle_gamma   90.00
#
_symmetry.space_group_name_H-M   'P 1'
#
loop_
_entity.id
_entity.type
_entity.pdbx_description
1 polymer ?
#
loop_
_entity_poly.entity_id
_entity_poly.type
_entity_poly.pdbx_seq_one_letter_code
_entity_poly.pdbx_strand_id
1 'polypeptide(L)'
;MKKTIYTILLLTTPLLIHAQGISMGGGTASGSNSFGYGTNTTANGVASIAGGINSVAADSASIAIGDGARSLAKYGTAIGQNTYVDATGGVALGAFCFVQSEHSMALGLNNFIRPNSFYSSAIGAGNTIDAYGATALGIDNTAGGAFSSAMGTKNTAHSYGEVVLGTLASDAGYTGYNRNAWKVDDRLLVLGNGYIDGSNQQNRSNALVILKSGDASFQGGITIGSLETAIDANEDTKLVVYGGTILSESEELAEQVLIGTNVRNNEAKVFIKNAGYPHAMKIQGRRSSSGVAVVIEGNSQLDGNTKINGNLDVDGRAVNLNANTTITGDLTITGSVAKGSGTFKIDHPLDPQNKYLYHSFVESPDMMNVYNGNATTDDNGNVTVTLPEYFEALNMDYRYQLTPIGQFAQAIISEKVLHNQFKIKTDKPNVEVSWQVTGIRNDAFAKQNRVKVSVDKPASEKGTYMHAAAFESVENETLNNTNHAKK
;
A
#
# COMPACT_ATOMS: atom_id res chain seq x y z
N MET A 1 -8.21 -83.73 56.46
CA MET A 1 -8.70 -82.42 56.02
C MET A 1 -9.64 -82.62 54.84
N LYS A 2 -10.96 -82.45 55.06
CA LYS A 2 -12.01 -82.72 54.07
C LYS A 2 -12.12 -81.55 53.09
N LYS A 3 -11.91 -81.79 51.78
CA LYS A 3 -12.34 -80.89 50.69
C LYS A 3 -13.79 -81.21 50.36
N THR A 4 -14.69 -80.29 50.65
CA THR A 4 -16.10 -80.38 50.24
C THR A 4 -16.19 -79.89 48.80
N ILE A 5 -16.33 -80.83 47.86
CA ILE A 5 -16.72 -80.56 46.47
C ILE A 5 -18.25 -80.59 46.45
N TYR A 6 -18.90 -79.45 46.13
CA TYR A 6 -20.32 -79.43 45.82
C TYR A 6 -20.50 -79.76 44.33
N THR A 7 -20.91 -81.00 44.06
CA THR A 7 -21.39 -81.43 42.75
C THR A 7 -22.82 -80.91 42.58
N ILE A 8 -23.04 -79.98 41.65
CA ILE A 8 -24.38 -79.57 41.21
C ILE A 8 -24.90 -80.65 40.26
N LEU A 9 -25.98 -81.32 40.67
CA LEU A 9 -26.70 -82.32 39.90
C LEU A 9 -27.61 -81.59 38.88
N LEU A 10 -27.27 -81.64 37.59
CA LEU A 10 -28.15 -81.16 36.52
C LEU A 10 -29.21 -82.24 36.21
N LEU A 11 -30.43 -82.03 36.71
CA LEU A 11 -31.63 -82.75 36.29
C LEU A 11 -32.14 -82.16 34.96
N THR A 12 -32.53 -83.05 34.04
CA THR A 12 -32.90 -82.82 32.64
C THR A 12 -34.28 -82.18 32.43
N THR A 13 -34.65 -81.20 33.25
CA THR A 13 -35.72 -80.24 32.91
C THR A 13 -35.07 -79.01 32.27
N PRO A 14 -35.59 -78.46 31.15
CA PRO A 14 -35.06 -77.19 30.66
C PRO A 14 -35.26 -76.16 31.78
N LEU A 15 -34.15 -75.64 32.33
CA LEU A 15 -34.17 -74.56 33.30
C LEU A 15 -34.63 -73.29 32.55
N LEU A 16 -35.94 -73.12 32.40
CA LEU A 16 -36.53 -71.86 31.97
C LEU A 16 -36.37 -70.84 33.12
N ILE A 17 -35.21 -70.18 33.17
CA ILE A 17 -35.02 -68.97 33.97
C ILE A 17 -35.84 -67.86 33.28
N HIS A 18 -37.09 -67.70 33.69
CA HIS A 18 -37.94 -66.60 33.25
C HIS A 18 -37.41 -65.29 33.85
N ALA A 19 -36.87 -64.41 33.00
CA ALA A 19 -36.73 -62.97 33.25
C ALA A 19 -35.95 -62.51 34.51
N GLN A 20 -35.09 -63.35 35.10
CA GLN A 20 -34.25 -62.96 36.25
C GLN A 20 -32.87 -62.52 35.78
N GLY A 21 -32.36 -61.43 36.33
CA GLY A 21 -30.96 -61.02 36.13
C GLY A 21 -29.98 -62.04 36.73
N ILE A 22 -28.79 -62.14 36.17
CA ILE A 22 -27.71 -62.99 36.67
C ILE A 22 -26.72 -62.11 37.44
N SER A 23 -26.43 -62.45 38.70
CA SER A 23 -25.41 -61.75 39.50
C SER A 23 -24.32 -62.72 39.98
N MET A 24 -23.06 -62.32 39.85
CA MET A 24 -21.88 -63.07 40.31
C MET A 24 -20.97 -62.15 41.14
N GLY A 25 -20.51 -62.58 42.31
CA GLY A 25 -19.52 -61.80 43.09
C GLY A 25 -20.08 -60.82 44.14
N GLY A 26 -21.38 -60.91 44.47
CA GLY A 26 -21.98 -60.16 45.58
C GLY A 26 -22.66 -58.84 45.21
N GLY A 27 -23.10 -58.69 43.95
CA GLY A 27 -23.96 -57.60 43.50
C GLY A 27 -25.43 -57.99 43.35
N THR A 28 -26.26 -57.07 42.85
CA THR A 28 -27.69 -57.27 42.55
C THR A 28 -27.94 -57.11 41.05
N ALA A 29 -28.68 -58.06 40.47
CA ALA A 29 -29.15 -57.99 39.07
C ALA A 29 -30.68 -58.17 39.08
N SER A 30 -31.42 -57.06 39.16
CA SER A 30 -32.88 -57.07 39.37
C SER A 30 -33.69 -56.79 38.10
N GLY A 31 -33.07 -56.20 37.08
CA GLY A 31 -33.71 -55.98 35.77
C GLY A 31 -33.87 -57.27 34.97
N SER A 32 -34.92 -57.37 34.16
CA SER A 32 -35.11 -58.52 33.28
C SER A 32 -33.97 -58.62 32.27
N ASN A 33 -33.36 -59.80 32.13
CA ASN A 33 -32.17 -60.04 31.28
C ASN A 33 -30.93 -59.23 31.69
N SER A 34 -30.82 -58.77 32.94
CA SER A 34 -29.64 -58.04 33.39
C SER A 34 -28.48 -58.97 33.78
N PHE A 35 -27.24 -58.44 33.72
CA PHE A 35 -26.04 -59.19 34.08
C PHE A 35 -25.13 -58.35 35.00
N GLY A 36 -24.89 -58.85 36.21
CA GLY A 36 -24.01 -58.27 37.21
C GLY A 36 -22.81 -59.17 37.49
N TYR A 37 -21.58 -58.63 37.48
CA TYR A 37 -20.40 -59.38 37.93
C TYR A 37 -19.41 -58.51 38.71
N GLY A 38 -18.86 -59.06 39.79
CA GLY A 38 -17.93 -58.36 40.69
C GLY A 38 -18.61 -57.92 42.00
N THR A 39 -17.90 -57.08 42.77
CA THR A 39 -18.28 -56.74 44.15
C THR A 39 -19.20 -55.53 44.19
N ASN A 40 -20.35 -55.65 44.88
CA ASN A 40 -21.29 -54.54 45.10
C ASN A 40 -21.77 -53.87 43.80
N THR A 41 -21.99 -54.66 42.75
CA THR A 41 -22.56 -54.16 41.48
C THR A 41 -24.09 -54.09 41.55
N THR A 42 -24.69 -53.20 40.76
CA THR A 42 -26.16 -53.02 40.70
C THR A 42 -26.62 -52.90 39.25
N ALA A 43 -27.22 -53.96 38.71
CA ALA A 43 -27.80 -54.03 37.36
C ALA A 43 -29.34 -54.06 37.44
N ASN A 44 -29.95 -52.89 37.57
CA ASN A 44 -31.40 -52.74 37.79
C ASN A 44 -32.20 -52.55 36.49
N GLY A 45 -31.54 -52.08 35.42
CA GLY A 45 -32.19 -51.87 34.14
C GLY A 45 -32.53 -53.16 33.40
N VAL A 46 -33.61 -53.15 32.62
CA VAL A 46 -33.90 -54.23 31.67
C VAL A 46 -32.73 -54.36 30.69
N ALA A 47 -32.19 -55.56 30.49
CA ALA A 47 -31.02 -55.83 29.65
C ALA A 47 -29.76 -55.02 30.03
N SER A 48 -29.63 -54.58 31.29
CA SER A 48 -28.47 -53.81 31.76
C SER A 48 -27.27 -54.70 32.14
N ILE A 49 -26.05 -54.17 32.04
CA ILE A 49 -24.82 -54.87 32.43
C ILE A 49 -24.06 -54.04 33.47
N ALA A 50 -23.82 -54.57 34.67
CA ALA A 50 -22.98 -53.96 35.70
C ALA A 50 -21.77 -54.84 36.06
N GLY A 51 -20.55 -54.41 35.73
CA GLY A 51 -19.30 -55.15 35.95
C GLY A 51 -18.30 -54.40 36.82
N GLY A 52 -17.54 -55.07 37.67
CA GLY A 52 -16.45 -54.45 38.45
C GLY A 52 -16.75 -54.28 39.94
N ILE A 53 -16.29 -53.16 40.52
CA ILE A 53 -16.48 -52.84 41.95
C ILE A 53 -17.39 -51.61 42.04
N ASN A 54 -18.45 -51.67 42.85
CA ASN A 54 -19.36 -50.53 43.07
C ASN A 54 -19.99 -49.96 41.78
N SER A 55 -20.13 -50.76 40.71
CA SER A 55 -20.70 -50.28 39.45
C SER A 55 -22.23 -50.34 39.43
N VAL A 56 -22.85 -49.38 38.74
CA VAL A 56 -24.31 -49.22 38.70
C VAL A 56 -24.80 -49.02 37.28
N ALA A 57 -25.58 -49.96 36.76
CA ALA A 57 -26.33 -49.84 35.53
C ALA A 57 -27.83 -49.78 35.87
N ALA A 58 -28.39 -48.56 35.96
CA ALA A 58 -29.68 -48.32 36.60
C ALA A 58 -30.89 -48.40 35.66
N ASP A 59 -30.71 -48.18 34.35
CA ASP A 59 -31.80 -47.98 33.40
C ASP A 59 -31.70 -48.96 32.21
N SER A 60 -32.74 -49.06 31.39
CA SER A 60 -32.87 -50.02 30.31
C SER A 60 -31.68 -49.96 29.32
N ALA A 61 -31.11 -51.12 29.04
CA ALA A 61 -29.96 -51.33 28.17
C ALA A 61 -28.73 -50.47 28.52
N SER A 62 -28.59 -50.10 29.79
CA SER A 62 -27.41 -49.41 30.30
C SER A 62 -26.25 -50.38 30.56
N ILE A 63 -25.02 -49.91 30.36
CA ILE A 63 -23.78 -50.67 30.60
C ILE A 63 -22.90 -49.87 31.56
N ALA A 64 -22.48 -50.46 32.67
CA ALA A 64 -21.56 -49.87 33.64
C ALA A 64 -20.47 -50.88 34.02
N ILE A 65 -19.24 -50.71 33.51
CA ILE A 65 -18.15 -51.67 33.75
C ILE A 65 -16.91 -50.94 34.26
N GLY A 66 -16.50 -51.18 35.51
CA GLY A 66 -15.31 -50.56 36.11
C GLY A 66 -15.52 -50.23 37.58
N ASP A 67 -14.44 -49.90 38.29
CA ASP A 67 -14.53 -49.43 39.68
C ASP A 67 -15.26 -48.08 39.75
N GLY A 68 -16.43 -48.06 40.39
CA GLY A 68 -17.28 -46.87 40.53
C GLY A 68 -17.96 -46.40 39.24
N ALA A 69 -17.98 -47.20 38.17
CA ALA A 69 -18.65 -46.84 36.91
C ALA A 69 -20.17 -46.76 37.09
N ARG A 70 -20.81 -45.70 36.60
CA ARG A 70 -22.25 -45.45 36.77
C ARG A 70 -22.89 -45.06 35.44
N SER A 71 -23.83 -45.87 34.99
CA SER A 71 -24.72 -45.57 33.87
C SER A 71 -26.16 -45.53 34.38
N LEU A 72 -26.72 -44.33 34.44
CA LEU A 72 -27.99 -44.01 35.12
C LEU A 72 -29.15 -43.73 34.16
N ALA A 73 -28.88 -43.68 32.85
CA ALA A 73 -29.86 -43.35 31.83
C ALA A 73 -29.97 -44.45 30.76
N LYS A 74 -31.12 -44.49 30.09
CA LYS A 74 -31.41 -45.46 29.02
C LYS A 74 -30.35 -45.45 27.92
N TYR A 75 -29.91 -46.63 27.50
CA TYR A 75 -28.86 -46.83 26.49
C TYR A 75 -27.50 -46.20 26.85
N GLY A 76 -27.29 -45.81 28.10
CA GLY A 76 -26.02 -45.25 28.54
C GLY A 76 -24.92 -46.31 28.60
N THR A 77 -23.68 -45.93 28.30
CA THR A 77 -22.51 -46.82 28.41
C THR A 77 -21.40 -46.12 29.18
N ALA A 78 -21.09 -46.59 30.39
CA ALA A 78 -20.02 -46.11 31.25
C ALA A 78 -18.99 -47.24 31.45
N ILE A 79 -17.81 -47.13 30.84
CA ILE A 79 -16.77 -48.16 30.97
C ILE A 79 -15.45 -47.52 31.42
N GLY A 80 -14.94 -48.04 32.53
CA GLY A 80 -13.70 -47.69 33.20
C GLY A 80 -13.94 -46.86 34.47
N GLN A 81 -12.85 -46.54 35.17
CA GLN A 81 -12.89 -46.10 36.56
C GLN A 81 -13.65 -44.77 36.72
N ASN A 82 -14.61 -44.72 37.65
CA ASN A 82 -15.38 -43.53 38.01
C ASN A 82 -15.99 -42.79 36.80
N THR A 83 -16.35 -43.53 35.75
CA THR A 83 -17.09 -42.98 34.62
C THR A 83 -18.56 -42.81 35.00
N TYR A 84 -19.19 -41.76 34.48
CA TYR A 84 -20.54 -41.39 34.86
C TYR A 84 -21.33 -40.94 33.62
N VAL A 85 -22.46 -41.60 33.39
CA VAL A 85 -23.43 -41.27 32.33
C VAL A 85 -24.81 -41.17 32.95
N ASP A 86 -25.43 -39.99 32.93
CA ASP A 86 -26.81 -39.77 33.36
C ASP A 86 -27.71 -39.19 32.26
N ALA A 87 -27.27 -39.30 31.00
CA ALA A 87 -28.03 -38.88 29.84
C ALA A 87 -28.27 -40.01 28.83
N THR A 88 -29.45 -39.99 28.19
CA THR A 88 -29.91 -41.01 27.25
C THR A 88 -28.92 -41.19 26.10
N GLY A 89 -28.51 -42.44 25.84
CA GLY A 89 -27.57 -42.78 24.76
C GLY A 89 -26.15 -42.22 24.96
N GLY A 90 -25.82 -41.69 26.14
CA GLY A 90 -24.50 -41.18 26.45
C GLY A 90 -23.44 -42.28 26.54
N VAL A 91 -22.22 -41.99 26.10
CA VAL A 91 -21.11 -42.96 26.11
C VAL A 91 -19.90 -42.35 26.80
N ALA A 92 -19.48 -42.91 27.93
CA ALA A 92 -18.24 -42.57 28.63
C ALA A 92 -17.31 -43.78 28.65
N LEU A 93 -16.17 -43.70 27.96
CA LEU A 93 -15.15 -44.77 27.95
C LEU A 93 -13.80 -44.22 28.43
N GLY A 94 -13.19 -44.86 29.42
CA GLY A 94 -11.90 -44.48 30.00
C GLY A 94 -12.02 -44.21 31.50
N ALA A 95 -11.40 -43.16 32.03
CA ALA A 95 -11.43 -42.88 33.48
C ALA A 95 -11.94 -41.46 33.76
N PHE A 96 -12.76 -41.31 34.79
CA PHE A 96 -13.29 -40.02 35.25
C PHE A 96 -14.03 -39.22 34.15
N CYS A 97 -14.61 -39.88 33.15
CA CYS A 97 -15.39 -39.22 32.12
C CYS A 97 -16.85 -39.05 32.57
N PHE A 98 -17.41 -37.86 32.35
CA PHE A 98 -18.78 -37.49 32.72
C PHE A 98 -19.57 -37.06 31.48
N VAL A 99 -20.70 -37.72 31.23
CA VAL A 99 -21.62 -37.40 30.13
C VAL A 99 -23.00 -37.12 30.68
N GLN A 100 -23.38 -35.84 30.66
CA GLN A 100 -24.66 -35.35 31.19
C GLN A 100 -25.58 -34.77 30.13
N SER A 101 -25.34 -35.10 28.86
CA SER A 101 -26.18 -34.67 27.75
C SER A 101 -26.40 -35.80 26.74
N GLU A 102 -27.58 -35.82 26.15
CA GLU A 102 -28.05 -36.96 25.37
C GLU A 102 -27.26 -37.13 24.07
N HIS A 103 -27.10 -38.38 23.65
CA HIS A 103 -26.42 -38.75 22.40
C HIS A 103 -24.97 -38.20 22.30
N SER A 104 -24.33 -37.94 23.43
CA SER A 104 -22.98 -37.41 23.50
C SER A 104 -21.97 -38.48 23.93
N MET A 105 -20.70 -38.29 23.58
CA MET A 105 -19.65 -39.25 23.89
C MET A 105 -18.39 -38.61 24.47
N ALA A 106 -17.88 -39.19 25.55
CA ALA A 106 -16.63 -38.84 26.21
C ALA A 106 -15.66 -40.04 26.18
N LEU A 107 -14.49 -39.88 25.56
CA LEU A 107 -13.48 -40.94 25.41
C LEU A 107 -12.13 -40.49 25.98
N GLY A 108 -11.57 -41.23 26.94
CA GLY A 108 -10.23 -41.02 27.49
C GLY A 108 -10.25 -40.68 28.98
N LEU A 109 -9.58 -39.62 29.38
CA LEU A 109 -9.37 -39.28 30.80
C LEU A 109 -10.03 -37.95 31.15
N ASN A 110 -10.87 -37.92 32.19
CA ASN A 110 -11.35 -36.66 32.77
C ASN A 110 -12.04 -35.72 31.77
N ASN A 111 -12.79 -36.27 30.81
CA ASN A 111 -13.59 -35.46 29.89
C ASN A 111 -14.97 -35.18 30.47
N PHE A 112 -15.48 -33.97 30.27
CA PHE A 112 -16.71 -33.50 30.89
C PHE A 112 -17.66 -32.89 29.85
N ILE A 113 -18.78 -33.54 29.58
CA ILE A 113 -19.85 -33.03 28.71
C ILE A 113 -20.98 -32.54 29.60
N ARG A 114 -21.16 -31.22 29.67
CA ARG A 114 -22.10 -30.56 30.58
C ARG A 114 -23.55 -30.77 30.12
N PRO A 115 -24.53 -30.60 31.03
CA PRO A 115 -25.94 -30.57 30.65
C PRO A 115 -26.23 -29.59 29.51
N ASN A 116 -27.24 -29.89 28.70
CA ASN A 116 -27.64 -29.11 27.49
C ASN A 116 -26.62 -29.09 26.33
N SER A 117 -25.58 -29.93 26.36
CA SER A 117 -24.59 -30.09 25.29
C SER A 117 -24.88 -31.30 24.39
N PHE A 118 -26.09 -31.38 23.82
CA PHE A 118 -26.56 -32.55 23.09
C PHE A 118 -25.69 -32.83 21.85
N TYR A 119 -25.57 -34.10 21.44
CA TYR A 119 -24.83 -34.53 20.24
C TYR A 119 -23.34 -34.11 20.22
N SER A 120 -22.69 -34.05 21.38
CA SER A 120 -21.32 -33.56 21.52
C SER A 120 -20.30 -34.68 21.68
N SER A 121 -19.04 -34.41 21.31
CA SER A 121 -17.95 -35.40 21.37
C SER A 121 -16.70 -34.84 22.02
N ALA A 122 -16.31 -35.39 23.17
CA ALA A 122 -15.09 -35.05 23.90
C ALA A 122 -14.11 -36.24 23.87
N ILE A 123 -12.94 -36.06 23.25
CA ILE A 123 -11.98 -37.15 23.02
C ILE A 123 -10.58 -36.71 23.44
N GLY A 124 -9.92 -37.51 24.29
CA GLY A 124 -8.58 -37.23 24.81
C GLY A 124 -8.59 -37.06 26.33
N ALA A 125 -7.94 -36.01 26.85
CA ALA A 125 -7.82 -35.79 28.29
C ALA A 125 -8.25 -34.38 28.73
N GLY A 126 -9.04 -34.25 29.79
CA GLY A 126 -9.35 -32.95 30.41
C GLY A 126 -10.26 -32.04 29.56
N ASN A 127 -10.90 -32.56 28.51
CA ASN A 127 -11.73 -31.72 27.65
C ASN A 127 -13.08 -31.42 28.28
N THR A 128 -13.61 -30.23 28.01
CA THR A 128 -14.89 -29.74 28.50
C THR A 128 -15.77 -29.30 27.33
N ILE A 129 -17.05 -29.68 27.35
CA ILE A 129 -18.03 -29.21 26.36
C ILE A 129 -19.22 -28.58 27.09
N ASP A 130 -19.54 -27.35 26.70
CA ASP A 130 -20.56 -26.49 27.31
C ASP A 130 -21.72 -26.13 26.37
N ALA A 131 -21.71 -26.63 25.15
CA ALA A 131 -22.65 -26.20 24.12
C ALA A 131 -23.10 -27.34 23.19
N TYR A 132 -24.26 -27.13 22.58
CA TYR A 132 -24.90 -28.04 21.64
C TYR A 132 -24.03 -28.36 20.42
N GLY A 133 -23.89 -29.64 20.08
CA GLY A 133 -23.22 -30.11 18.86
C GLY A 133 -21.73 -29.78 18.79
N ALA A 134 -21.08 -29.53 19.93
CA ALA A 134 -19.69 -29.10 19.96
C ALA A 134 -18.73 -30.30 20.04
N THR A 135 -17.49 -30.08 19.62
CA THR A 135 -16.43 -31.09 19.63
C THR A 135 -15.18 -30.58 20.34
N ALA A 136 -14.63 -31.39 21.25
CA ALA A 136 -13.35 -31.11 21.89
C ALA A 136 -12.40 -32.30 21.74
N LEU A 137 -11.24 -32.10 21.11
CA LEU A 137 -10.27 -33.16 20.81
C LEU A 137 -8.86 -32.79 21.29
N GLY A 138 -8.24 -33.64 22.09
CA GLY A 138 -6.87 -33.46 22.56
C GLY A 138 -6.79 -33.29 24.07
N ILE A 139 -6.04 -32.30 24.55
CA ILE A 139 -5.78 -32.09 25.98
C ILE A 139 -6.30 -30.72 26.45
N ASP A 140 -7.11 -30.72 27.51
CA ASP A 140 -7.57 -29.52 28.21
C ASP A 140 -8.28 -28.49 27.31
N ASN A 141 -9.03 -28.93 26.29
CA ASN A 141 -9.78 -28.01 25.44
C ASN A 141 -11.19 -27.74 25.97
N THR A 142 -11.73 -26.56 25.66
CA THR A 142 -13.11 -26.18 25.97
C THR A 142 -13.86 -25.79 24.69
N ALA A 143 -14.91 -26.52 24.34
CA ALA A 143 -15.83 -26.15 23.27
C ALA A 143 -17.09 -25.49 23.87
N GLY A 144 -17.12 -24.16 23.85
CA GLY A 144 -18.09 -23.33 24.58
C GLY A 144 -19.18 -22.67 23.74
N GLY A 145 -19.07 -22.72 22.42
CA GLY A 145 -20.08 -22.22 21.47
C GLY A 145 -20.84 -23.38 20.81
N ALA A 146 -22.10 -23.16 20.46
CA ALA A 146 -22.87 -24.17 19.75
C ALA A 146 -22.22 -24.46 18.41
N PHE A 147 -22.10 -25.74 18.06
CA PHE A 147 -21.37 -26.26 16.89
C PHE A 147 -19.88 -25.88 16.83
N SER A 148 -19.28 -25.46 17.95
CA SER A 148 -17.86 -25.09 17.97
C SER A 148 -16.95 -26.32 18.07
N SER A 149 -15.70 -26.17 17.63
CA SER A 149 -14.68 -27.22 17.68
C SER A 149 -13.38 -26.70 18.28
N ALA A 150 -12.92 -27.29 19.38
CA ALA A 150 -11.63 -26.97 19.99
C ALA A 150 -10.71 -28.20 19.92
N MET A 151 -9.61 -28.09 19.16
CA MET A 151 -8.72 -29.21 18.89
C MET A 151 -7.26 -28.85 19.20
N GLY A 152 -6.53 -29.78 19.82
CA GLY A 152 -5.12 -29.63 20.20
C GLY A 152 -4.94 -29.53 21.71
N THR A 153 -4.26 -28.51 22.20
CA THR A 153 -3.94 -28.38 23.64
C THR A 153 -4.33 -27.01 24.20
N LYS A 154 -5.14 -27.01 25.26
CA LYS A 154 -5.51 -25.81 26.04
C LYS A 154 -6.18 -24.70 25.22
N ASN A 155 -7.01 -25.08 24.24
CA ASN A 155 -7.77 -24.15 23.40
C ASN A 155 -9.20 -23.97 23.90
N THR A 156 -9.77 -22.78 23.65
CA THR A 156 -11.18 -22.49 23.93
C THR A 156 -11.86 -21.98 22.66
N ALA A 157 -12.87 -22.70 22.18
CA ALA A 157 -13.72 -22.26 21.06
C ALA A 157 -15.00 -21.62 21.63
N HIS A 158 -15.02 -20.29 21.71
CA HIS A 158 -16.00 -19.53 22.50
C HIS A 158 -17.36 -19.34 21.83
N SER A 159 -17.37 -19.09 20.51
CA SER A 159 -18.55 -18.59 19.79
C SER A 159 -19.19 -19.64 18.89
N TYR A 160 -20.42 -19.34 18.44
CA TYR A 160 -21.19 -20.19 17.54
C TYR A 160 -20.37 -20.58 16.30
N GLY A 161 -20.22 -21.88 16.03
CA GLY A 161 -19.49 -22.40 14.85
C GLY A 161 -17.99 -22.09 14.79
N GLU A 162 -17.37 -21.65 15.90
CA GLU A 162 -15.94 -21.35 15.94
C GLU A 162 -15.09 -22.61 15.91
N VAL A 163 -14.03 -22.61 15.11
CA VAL A 163 -13.02 -23.67 15.08
C VAL A 163 -11.70 -23.13 15.62
N VAL A 164 -11.14 -23.79 16.64
CA VAL A 164 -9.84 -23.44 17.22
C VAL A 164 -8.91 -24.65 17.16
N LEU A 165 -7.76 -24.48 16.52
CA LEU A 165 -6.75 -25.52 16.31
C LEU A 165 -5.42 -25.13 16.98
N GLY A 166 -4.57 -26.10 17.25
CA GLY A 166 -3.18 -25.87 17.66
C GLY A 166 -2.99 -25.88 19.18
N THR A 167 -2.19 -24.97 19.71
CA THR A 167 -1.84 -24.94 21.14
C THR A 167 -2.00 -23.54 21.70
N LEU A 168 -2.58 -23.44 22.90
CA LEU A 168 -2.62 -22.22 23.70
C LEU A 168 -3.06 -21.00 22.89
N ALA A 169 -4.17 -21.14 22.15
CA ALA A 169 -4.78 -20.00 21.46
C ALA A 169 -5.06 -18.86 22.47
N SER A 170 -4.81 -17.62 22.04
CA SER A 170 -4.99 -16.43 22.86
C SER A 170 -6.41 -15.90 22.75
N ASP A 171 -7.03 -15.63 23.89
CA ASP A 171 -8.33 -14.99 24.01
C ASP A 171 -8.22 -13.52 24.42
N ALA A 172 -6.99 -12.98 24.45
CA ALA A 172 -6.74 -11.59 24.79
C ALA A 172 -7.54 -10.65 23.86
N GLY A 173 -8.35 -9.77 24.47
CA GLY A 173 -9.20 -8.83 23.75
C GLY A 173 -10.46 -9.41 23.12
N TYR A 174 -10.67 -10.74 23.13
CA TYR A 174 -11.85 -11.35 22.53
C TYR A 174 -12.99 -11.47 23.56
N THR A 175 -13.90 -10.49 23.54
CA THR A 175 -15.03 -10.39 24.46
C THR A 175 -16.34 -10.11 23.71
N GLY A 176 -17.48 -10.26 24.39
CA GLY A 176 -18.80 -9.96 23.80
C GLY A 176 -19.22 -10.90 22.66
N TYR A 177 -18.65 -12.10 22.60
CA TYR A 177 -18.97 -13.12 21.61
C TYR A 177 -20.36 -13.74 21.84
N ASN A 178 -20.97 -14.25 20.77
CA ASN A 178 -22.25 -14.95 20.81
C ASN A 178 -22.04 -16.47 20.72
N ARG A 179 -22.47 -17.19 21.77
CA ARG A 179 -22.33 -18.66 21.84
C ARG A 179 -23.34 -19.40 20.97
N ASN A 180 -24.47 -18.79 20.65
CA ASN A 180 -25.66 -19.49 20.15
C ASN A 180 -26.12 -19.02 18.76
N ALA A 181 -25.55 -17.93 18.23
CA ALA A 181 -25.93 -17.40 16.92
C ALA A 181 -24.75 -16.75 16.21
N TRP A 182 -24.87 -16.60 14.89
CA TRP A 182 -23.89 -15.92 14.04
C TRP A 182 -23.80 -14.43 14.40
N LYS A 183 -22.59 -13.95 14.66
CA LYS A 183 -22.26 -12.54 14.85
C LYS A 183 -21.00 -12.23 14.05
N VAL A 184 -21.06 -11.25 13.16
CA VAL A 184 -20.03 -10.99 12.14
C VAL A 184 -18.63 -10.74 12.73
N ASP A 185 -18.54 -10.11 13.89
CA ASP A 185 -17.25 -9.79 14.52
C ASP A 185 -16.71 -10.93 15.40
N ASP A 186 -17.42 -12.06 15.51
CA ASP A 186 -16.93 -13.22 16.25
C ASP A 186 -15.96 -14.04 15.41
N ARG A 187 -15.09 -14.78 16.08
CA ARG A 187 -14.11 -15.66 15.42
C ARG A 187 -14.81 -16.82 14.70
N LEU A 188 -14.34 -17.13 13.50
CA LEU A 188 -14.73 -18.29 12.71
C LEU A 188 -13.66 -19.38 12.79
N LEU A 189 -12.39 -19.01 12.59
CA LEU A 189 -11.25 -19.92 12.68
C LEU A 189 -10.10 -19.26 13.44
N VAL A 190 -9.47 -20.02 14.35
CA VAL A 190 -8.25 -19.63 15.05
C VAL A 190 -7.22 -20.74 14.96
N LEU A 191 -5.97 -20.37 14.63
CA LEU A 191 -4.83 -21.26 14.75
C LEU A 191 -3.91 -20.76 15.87
N GLY A 192 -3.96 -21.42 17.03
CA GLY A 192 -3.10 -21.14 18.17
C GLY A 192 -1.69 -21.71 17.97
N ASN A 193 -0.68 -20.88 18.20
CA ASN A 193 0.74 -21.24 18.18
C ASN A 193 1.44 -20.88 19.51
N GLY A 194 0.65 -20.76 20.59
CA GLY A 194 1.16 -20.50 21.92
C GLY A 194 1.93 -21.69 22.49
N TYR A 195 2.86 -21.43 23.39
CA TYR A 195 3.74 -22.44 23.96
C TYR A 195 3.92 -22.26 25.47
N ILE A 196 4.34 -23.33 26.14
CA ILE A 196 4.80 -23.26 27.54
C ILE A 196 6.31 -23.03 27.50
N ASP A 197 6.79 -21.97 28.14
CA ASP A 197 8.22 -21.70 28.20
C ASP A 197 8.94 -22.50 29.29
N GLY A 198 10.27 -22.36 29.38
CA GLY A 198 11.08 -23.06 30.39
C GLY A 198 10.76 -22.69 31.85
N SER A 199 9.93 -21.68 32.09
CA SER A 199 9.46 -21.26 33.42
C SER A 199 8.03 -21.75 33.74
N ASN A 200 7.48 -22.65 32.91
CA ASN A 200 6.10 -23.13 32.97
C ASN A 200 5.04 -22.05 32.78
N GLN A 201 5.39 -20.89 32.20
CA GLN A 201 4.40 -19.87 31.85
C GLN A 201 3.73 -20.22 30.52
N GLN A 202 2.42 -19.99 30.46
CA GLN A 202 1.63 -20.23 29.25
C GLN A 202 1.63 -18.97 28.37
N ASN A 203 2.47 -18.96 27.34
CA ASN A 203 2.54 -17.87 26.37
C ASN A 203 1.52 -18.11 25.27
N ARG A 204 0.30 -17.58 25.44
CA ARG A 204 -0.79 -17.74 24.47
C ARG A 204 -0.60 -16.82 23.26
N SER A 205 -0.78 -17.37 22.05
CA SER A 205 -0.64 -16.62 20.80
C SER A 205 -1.47 -17.26 19.69
N ASN A 206 -1.87 -16.46 18.69
CA ASN A 206 -2.62 -16.89 17.53
C ASN A 206 -1.81 -16.60 16.26
N ALA A 207 -1.46 -17.62 15.50
CA ALA A 207 -0.82 -17.46 14.19
C ALA A 207 -1.80 -16.89 13.14
N LEU A 208 -3.06 -17.30 13.22
CA LEU A 208 -4.13 -16.89 12.32
C LEU A 208 -5.44 -16.73 13.10
N VAL A 209 -6.15 -15.64 12.82
CA VAL A 209 -7.55 -15.46 13.24
C VAL A 209 -8.36 -15.05 12.01
N ILE A 210 -9.45 -15.75 11.74
CA ILE A 210 -10.45 -15.40 10.74
C ILE A 210 -11.75 -15.09 11.47
N LEU A 211 -12.35 -13.93 11.21
CA LEU A 211 -13.65 -13.53 11.73
C LEU A 211 -14.78 -14.03 10.82
N LYS A 212 -15.99 -14.07 11.37
CA LYS A 212 -17.21 -14.40 10.62
C LYS A 212 -17.54 -13.38 9.53
N SER A 213 -16.96 -12.18 9.57
CA SER A 213 -16.99 -11.19 8.49
C SER A 213 -16.21 -11.61 7.25
N GLY A 214 -15.26 -12.56 7.40
CA GLY A 214 -14.28 -12.93 6.38
C GLY A 214 -12.91 -12.27 6.58
N ASP A 215 -12.79 -11.33 7.52
CA ASP A 215 -11.51 -10.67 7.81
C ASP A 215 -10.53 -11.66 8.44
N ALA A 216 -9.30 -11.69 7.92
CA ALA A 216 -8.23 -12.56 8.40
C ALA A 216 -7.03 -11.75 8.89
N SER A 217 -6.50 -12.09 10.07
CA SER A 217 -5.27 -11.54 10.62
C SER A 217 -4.21 -12.62 10.81
N PHE A 218 -2.98 -12.32 10.38
CA PHE A 218 -1.82 -13.21 10.49
C PHE A 218 -0.78 -12.56 11.40
N GLN A 219 -0.34 -13.29 12.43
CA GLN A 219 0.75 -12.84 13.29
C GLN A 219 2.09 -13.39 12.77
N GLY A 220 3.09 -12.53 12.55
CA GLY A 220 4.42 -12.93 12.06
C GLY A 220 4.66 -12.78 10.55
N GLY A 221 3.78 -12.04 9.85
CA GLY A 221 3.93 -11.72 8.43
C GLY A 221 3.42 -12.81 7.48
N ILE A 222 3.25 -12.46 6.21
CA ILE A 222 2.78 -13.37 5.16
C ILE A 222 3.88 -13.49 4.10
N THR A 223 4.35 -14.71 3.86
CA THR A 223 5.24 -15.00 2.73
C THR A 223 4.42 -15.62 1.60
N ILE A 224 4.32 -14.94 0.46
CA ILE A 224 3.61 -15.41 -0.74
C ILE A 224 4.65 -15.93 -1.74
N GLY A 225 4.69 -17.25 -1.96
CA GLY A 225 5.72 -17.89 -2.80
C GLY A 225 5.65 -17.52 -4.29
N SER A 226 4.45 -17.40 -4.84
CA SER A 226 4.21 -16.88 -6.19
C SER A 226 2.78 -16.36 -6.27
N LEU A 227 2.60 -15.14 -6.75
CA LEU A 227 1.28 -14.62 -7.12
C LEU A 227 1.05 -14.94 -8.60
N GLU A 228 0.47 -16.10 -8.89
CA GLU A 228 0.14 -16.51 -10.26
C GLU A 228 -1.10 -15.74 -10.74
N THR A 229 -0.91 -14.91 -11.76
CA THR A 229 -1.95 -13.99 -12.24
C THR A 229 -2.87 -14.69 -13.23
N ALA A 230 -4.03 -15.18 -12.79
CA ALA A 230 -5.16 -15.33 -13.70
C ALA A 230 -5.66 -13.92 -14.06
N ILE A 231 -5.42 -13.50 -15.31
CA ILE A 231 -5.96 -12.25 -15.85
C ILE A 231 -7.40 -12.56 -16.25
N ASP A 232 -8.35 -12.38 -15.33
CA ASP A 232 -9.75 -12.21 -15.73
C ASP A 232 -9.94 -10.73 -16.08
N ALA A 233 -10.39 -10.45 -17.29
CA ALA A 233 -10.42 -9.11 -17.87
C ALA A 233 -11.48 -8.19 -17.24
N ASN A 234 -12.27 -8.69 -16.29
CA ASN A 234 -13.44 -7.98 -15.74
C ASN A 234 -13.45 -7.80 -14.22
N GLU A 235 -12.43 -8.28 -13.48
CA GLU A 235 -12.32 -8.04 -12.04
C GLU A 235 -10.87 -7.66 -11.64
N ASP A 236 -10.63 -6.36 -11.49
CA ASP A 236 -9.39 -5.86 -10.89
C ASP A 236 -9.48 -5.97 -9.36
N THR A 237 -8.74 -6.90 -8.74
CA THR A 237 -7.71 -6.53 -7.74
C THR A 237 -6.82 -7.69 -7.27
N LYS A 238 -5.50 -7.45 -7.16
CA LYS A 238 -4.48 -8.47 -6.86
C LYS A 238 -3.90 -8.43 -5.43
N LEU A 239 -3.93 -7.27 -4.79
CA LEU A 239 -3.64 -7.07 -3.36
C LEU A 239 -4.22 -5.70 -3.02
N VAL A 240 -5.34 -5.67 -2.31
CA VAL A 240 -5.89 -4.40 -1.78
C VAL A 240 -5.63 -4.36 -0.29
N VAL A 241 -4.80 -3.42 0.12
CA VAL A 241 -4.66 -3.05 1.52
C VAL A 241 -5.67 -1.92 1.78
N TYR A 242 -6.87 -2.27 2.25
CA TYR A 242 -7.85 -1.30 2.73
C TYR A 242 -7.51 -0.92 4.18
N GLY A 243 -7.31 0.38 4.43
CA GLY A 243 -6.92 0.88 5.75
C GLY A 243 -5.47 1.40 5.75
N GLY A 244 -5.22 2.44 6.55
CA GLY A 244 -3.88 3.01 6.67
C GLY A 244 -2.89 1.97 7.21
N THR A 245 -1.89 1.66 6.38
CA THR A 245 -0.58 1.17 6.80
C THR A 245 -0.50 -0.30 7.24
N ILE A 246 0.53 -1.00 6.72
CA ILE A 246 1.09 -2.19 7.34
C ILE A 246 1.77 -1.70 8.64
N LEU A 247 1.06 -1.79 9.76
CA LEU A 247 1.56 -1.39 11.07
C LEU A 247 2.79 -2.26 11.41
N SER A 248 3.96 -1.65 11.55
CA SER A 248 5.02 -2.22 12.39
C SER A 248 4.80 -1.74 13.81
N GLU A 249 4.76 -2.64 14.79
CA GLU A 249 4.59 -2.32 16.22
C GLU A 249 5.79 -1.59 16.86
N SER A 250 6.62 -0.89 16.07
CA SER A 250 7.79 -0.15 16.56
C SER A 250 7.53 1.35 16.51
N GLU A 251 7.50 1.99 17.68
CA GLU A 251 7.37 3.46 17.84
C GLU A 251 8.55 4.25 17.22
N GLU A 252 9.61 3.59 16.73
CA GLU A 252 10.82 4.26 16.23
C GLU A 252 10.93 4.35 14.70
N LEU A 253 10.05 3.68 13.94
CA LEU A 253 10.06 3.75 12.47
C LEU A 253 8.78 4.43 11.99
N ALA A 254 8.87 5.70 11.60
CA ALA A 254 7.81 6.39 10.90
C ALA A 254 7.32 5.54 9.72
N GLU A 255 6.03 5.21 9.72
CA GLU A 255 5.21 4.61 8.67
C GLU A 255 5.89 4.40 7.31
N GLN A 256 6.52 3.24 7.09
CA GLN A 256 7.18 2.92 5.82
C GLN A 256 6.66 1.61 5.23
N VAL A 257 6.23 1.65 3.97
CA VAL A 257 6.13 0.44 3.13
C VAL A 257 7.51 0.17 2.55
N LEU A 258 8.25 -0.77 3.16
CA LEU A 258 9.58 -1.16 2.70
C LEU A 258 9.48 -2.14 1.53
N ILE A 259 9.51 -1.63 0.29
CA ILE A 259 9.52 -2.49 -0.91
C ILE A 259 10.96 -2.86 -1.29
N GLY A 260 11.35 -4.06 -0.85
CA GLY A 260 12.57 -4.78 -1.23
C GLY A 260 13.85 -4.29 -0.56
N THR A 261 14.31 -4.98 0.46
CA THR A 261 15.69 -4.88 0.98
C THR A 261 16.52 -6.11 0.62
N ASN A 262 16.80 -6.31 -0.67
CA ASN A 262 17.84 -7.25 -1.07
C ASN A 262 19.25 -6.64 -0.90
N VAL A 263 19.95 -7.06 0.16
CA VAL A 263 21.34 -6.68 0.46
C VAL A 263 22.37 -7.52 -0.31
N ARG A 264 21.94 -8.54 -1.08
CA ARG A 264 22.85 -9.52 -1.69
C ARG A 264 23.25 -9.20 -3.14
N ASN A 265 22.47 -8.40 -3.87
CA ASN A 265 22.56 -8.38 -5.34
C ASN A 265 22.75 -6.99 -5.97
N ASN A 266 22.84 -5.90 -5.21
CA ASN A 266 23.02 -4.52 -5.73
C ASN A 266 22.08 -4.10 -6.90
N GLU A 267 20.85 -4.61 -6.95
CA GLU A 267 19.86 -4.30 -8.01
C GLU A 267 18.56 -3.69 -7.46
N ALA A 268 17.86 -2.95 -8.32
CA ALA A 268 16.64 -2.19 -8.00
C ALA A 268 15.47 -3.09 -7.55
N LYS A 269 14.66 -2.58 -6.63
CA LYS A 269 13.66 -3.33 -5.86
C LYS A 269 12.20 -3.06 -6.23
N VAL A 270 11.95 -2.15 -7.18
CA VAL A 270 10.63 -1.90 -7.77
C VAL A 270 10.78 -1.72 -9.27
N PHE A 271 10.21 -2.63 -10.06
CA PHE A 271 10.19 -2.56 -11.53
C PHE A 271 8.75 -2.44 -12.01
N ILE A 272 8.40 -1.28 -12.58
CA ILE A 272 7.05 -1.02 -13.12
C ILE A 272 7.13 -1.07 -14.64
N LYS A 273 6.69 -2.18 -15.24
CA LYS A 273 6.56 -2.32 -16.69
C LYS A 273 5.13 -2.03 -17.10
N ASN A 274 4.96 -1.07 -18.00
CA ASN A 274 3.65 -0.72 -18.55
C ASN A 274 3.61 -1.02 -20.05
N ALA A 275 2.87 -2.06 -20.43
CA ALA A 275 2.76 -2.54 -21.81
C ALA A 275 1.52 -1.98 -22.53
N GLY A 276 1.44 -0.65 -22.67
CA GLY A 276 0.43 0.01 -23.50
C GLY A 276 -0.69 0.77 -22.78
N TYR A 277 -0.63 0.91 -21.44
CA TYR A 277 -1.59 1.75 -20.70
C TYR A 277 -1.09 3.20 -20.57
N PRO A 278 -1.96 4.20 -20.33
CA PRO A 278 -1.56 5.60 -20.27
C PRO A 278 -0.62 5.95 -19.11
N HIS A 279 -0.68 5.21 -17.99
CA HIS A 279 0.10 5.50 -16.78
C HIS A 279 0.61 4.21 -16.15
N ALA A 280 1.93 4.13 -15.95
CA ALA A 280 2.57 3.03 -15.22
C ALA A 280 2.43 3.20 -13.70
N MET A 281 2.46 4.46 -13.25
CA MET A 281 2.35 4.87 -11.86
C MET A 281 1.62 6.20 -11.80
N LYS A 282 0.62 6.32 -10.92
CA LYS A 282 -0.10 7.58 -10.67
C LYS A 282 0.01 7.94 -9.20
N ILE A 283 0.67 9.06 -8.91
CA ILE A 283 0.80 9.59 -7.55
C ILE A 283 -0.10 10.82 -7.48
N GLN A 284 -1.11 10.80 -6.61
CA GLN A 284 -2.08 11.89 -6.49
C GLN A 284 -2.33 12.23 -5.01
N GLY A 285 -1.83 13.39 -4.58
CA GLY A 285 -2.18 13.96 -3.28
C GLY A 285 -3.59 14.56 -3.30
N ARG A 286 -4.61 13.77 -2.96
CA ARG A 286 -5.99 14.29 -2.89
C ARG A 286 -6.12 15.21 -1.67
N ARG A 287 -6.53 16.47 -1.88
CA ARG A 287 -6.74 17.52 -0.84
C ARG A 287 -5.48 18.07 -0.16
N SER A 288 -4.28 17.81 -0.68
CA SER A 288 -3.08 18.43 -0.12
C SER A 288 -2.84 19.78 -0.79
N SER A 289 -2.88 20.86 -0.01
CA SER A 289 -2.56 22.22 -0.46
C SER A 289 -1.07 22.54 -0.39
N SER A 290 -0.24 21.63 0.14
CA SER A 290 1.20 21.87 0.41
C SER A 290 2.07 20.62 0.42
N GLY A 291 1.55 19.45 0.05
CA GLY A 291 2.26 18.17 0.19
C GLY A 291 3.22 17.88 -0.95
N VAL A 292 4.36 17.29 -0.62
CA VAL A 292 5.30 16.74 -1.59
C VAL A 292 4.79 15.36 -2.04
N ALA A 293 4.59 15.18 -3.35
CA ALA A 293 4.13 13.92 -3.92
C ALA A 293 5.27 12.88 -4.03
N VAL A 294 6.50 13.34 -4.31
CA VAL A 294 7.69 12.50 -4.47
C VAL A 294 8.89 13.26 -3.90
N VAL A 295 9.63 12.61 -3.00
CA VAL A 295 10.97 13.03 -2.56
C VAL A 295 11.95 12.00 -3.07
N ILE A 296 13.05 12.44 -3.69
CA ILE A 296 14.16 11.56 -4.07
C ILE A 296 15.42 12.08 -3.40
N GLU A 297 15.97 11.29 -2.49
CA GLU A 297 17.24 11.60 -1.83
C GLU A 297 18.38 10.93 -2.62
N GLY A 298 19.27 11.74 -3.20
CA GLY A 298 20.41 11.27 -3.99
C GLY A 298 20.27 11.49 -5.50
N ASN A 299 21.18 10.87 -6.27
CA ASN A 299 21.25 11.06 -7.72
C ASN A 299 20.06 10.40 -8.42
N SER A 300 19.42 11.14 -9.33
CA SER A 300 18.31 10.66 -10.16
C SER A 300 18.61 10.85 -11.64
N GLN A 301 18.29 9.85 -12.45
CA GLN A 301 18.34 9.92 -13.91
C GLN A 301 16.96 9.63 -14.49
N LEU A 302 16.51 10.47 -15.41
CA LEU A 302 15.33 10.24 -16.23
C LEU A 302 15.82 9.99 -17.66
N ASP A 303 15.51 8.81 -18.21
CA ASP A 303 15.81 8.47 -19.60
C ASP A 303 14.54 8.65 -20.45
N GLY A 304 14.65 9.43 -21.52
CA GLY A 304 13.53 9.80 -22.39
C GLY A 304 12.82 11.11 -22.03
N ASN A 305 11.62 11.29 -22.59
CA ASN A 305 10.89 12.56 -22.54
C ASN A 305 10.21 12.78 -21.19
N THR A 306 10.41 13.98 -20.61
CA THR A 306 9.72 14.42 -19.40
C THR A 306 8.85 15.63 -19.72
N LYS A 307 7.57 15.60 -19.33
CA LYS A 307 6.65 16.74 -19.44
C LYS A 307 6.25 17.21 -18.04
N ILE A 308 6.46 18.49 -17.74
CA ILE A 308 6.04 19.14 -16.49
C ILE A 308 4.88 20.08 -16.85
N ASN A 309 3.68 19.83 -16.32
CA ASN A 309 2.50 20.69 -16.49
C ASN A 309 2.41 21.68 -15.32
N GLY A 310 3.38 22.57 -15.21
CA GLY A 310 3.52 23.53 -14.10
C GLY A 310 4.89 24.19 -14.11
N ASN A 311 5.31 24.70 -12.96
CA ASN A 311 6.62 25.33 -12.81
C ASN A 311 7.70 24.29 -12.50
N LEU A 312 8.91 24.51 -13.01
CA LEU A 312 10.14 23.84 -12.58
C LEU A 312 10.95 24.85 -11.76
N ASP A 313 11.07 24.58 -10.46
CA ASP A 313 11.93 25.33 -9.55
C ASP A 313 13.20 24.52 -9.26
N VAL A 314 14.37 25.14 -9.39
CA VAL A 314 15.69 24.49 -9.26
C VAL A 314 16.55 25.32 -8.32
N ASP A 315 16.57 24.93 -7.05
CA ASP A 315 17.43 25.53 -6.02
C ASP A 315 18.80 24.83 -6.03
N GLY A 316 19.76 25.32 -6.84
CA GLY A 316 21.07 24.69 -6.97
C GLY A 316 21.97 25.17 -8.12
N ARG A 317 23.11 24.50 -8.29
CA ARG A 317 24.17 24.86 -9.26
C ARG A 317 23.82 24.40 -10.69
N ALA A 318 23.12 25.28 -11.42
CA ALA A 318 22.97 25.35 -12.88
C ALA A 318 22.12 24.26 -13.58
N VAL A 319 21.27 24.71 -14.51
CA VAL A 319 20.64 23.87 -15.54
C VAL A 319 21.58 23.82 -16.74
N ASN A 320 22.09 22.63 -17.09
CA ASN A 320 22.93 22.46 -18.28
C ASN A 320 22.10 21.92 -19.46
N LEU A 321 21.96 22.72 -20.51
CA LEU A 321 21.20 22.38 -21.72
C LEU A 321 22.17 22.20 -22.90
N ASN A 322 22.49 20.95 -23.23
CA ASN A 322 23.45 20.60 -24.29
C ASN A 322 22.81 20.50 -25.70
N ALA A 323 21.54 20.87 -25.84
CA ALA A 323 20.78 20.78 -27.09
C ALA A 323 19.99 22.07 -27.35
N ASN A 324 19.39 22.17 -28.54
CA ASN A 324 18.56 23.31 -28.93
C ASN A 324 17.43 23.54 -27.91
N THR A 325 17.35 24.77 -27.40
CA THR A 325 16.35 25.19 -26.41
C THR A 325 15.47 26.28 -27.03
N THR A 326 14.16 26.14 -26.90
CA THR A 326 13.19 27.16 -27.32
C THR A 326 12.47 27.69 -26.10
N ILE A 327 12.43 29.01 -25.97
CA ILE A 327 11.66 29.72 -24.94
C ILE A 327 10.62 30.54 -25.69
N THR A 328 9.35 30.24 -25.49
CA THR A 328 8.24 30.92 -26.18
C THR A 328 7.76 32.18 -25.44
N GLY A 329 8.07 32.29 -24.15
CA GLY A 329 7.87 33.50 -23.35
C GLY A 329 9.13 34.35 -23.27
N ASP A 330 9.12 35.32 -22.35
CA ASP A 330 10.25 36.20 -22.12
C ASP A 330 11.35 35.50 -21.30
N LEU A 331 12.60 35.77 -21.66
CA LEU A 331 13.78 35.34 -20.92
C LEU A 331 14.38 36.52 -20.15
N THR A 332 14.23 36.51 -18.82
CA THR A 332 14.91 37.47 -17.94
C THR A 332 16.19 36.85 -17.41
N ILE A 333 17.34 37.47 -17.70
CA ILE A 333 18.64 37.11 -17.12
C ILE A 333 19.10 38.27 -16.27
N THR A 334 19.31 38.03 -14.98
CA THR A 334 19.85 39.05 -14.06
C THR A 334 21.37 39.15 -14.15
N GLY A 335 22.05 38.07 -14.53
CA GLY A 335 23.49 38.06 -14.79
C GLY A 335 23.87 38.49 -16.22
N SER A 336 25.11 38.20 -16.60
CA SER A 336 25.58 38.42 -17.97
C SER A 336 25.22 37.24 -18.88
N VAL A 337 24.91 37.53 -20.14
CA VAL A 337 24.74 36.52 -21.20
C VAL A 337 26.03 36.45 -22.03
N ALA A 338 26.79 35.37 -21.91
CA ALA A 338 27.90 35.06 -22.82
C ALA A 338 27.40 34.14 -23.95
N LYS A 339 27.54 34.57 -25.20
CA LYS A 339 27.04 33.84 -26.38
C LYS A 339 27.95 34.05 -27.59
N GLY A 340 28.05 33.06 -28.47
CA GLY A 340 28.83 33.18 -29.72
C GLY A 340 28.20 34.16 -30.73
N SER A 341 26.88 34.30 -30.74
CA SER A 341 26.15 35.29 -31.54
C SER A 341 24.81 35.63 -30.87
N GLY A 342 24.19 36.75 -31.19
CA GLY A 342 22.79 37.01 -30.83
C GLY A 342 22.11 37.83 -31.89
N THR A 343 20.93 37.37 -32.28
CA THR A 343 20.12 37.94 -33.34
C THR A 343 18.67 38.01 -32.89
N PHE A 344 17.92 38.98 -33.41
CA PHE A 344 16.48 38.82 -33.43
C PHE A 344 16.08 38.05 -34.68
N LYS A 345 15.00 37.27 -34.57
CA LYS A 345 14.36 36.56 -35.68
C LYS A 345 12.94 37.08 -35.80
N ILE A 346 12.58 37.56 -36.98
CA ILE A 346 11.20 37.94 -37.31
C ILE A 346 10.80 37.34 -38.65
N ASP A 347 9.51 37.32 -38.94
CA ASP A 347 9.01 37.07 -40.29
C ASP A 347 9.54 38.13 -41.25
N HIS A 348 9.90 37.72 -42.48
CA HIS A 348 10.51 38.63 -43.45
C HIS A 348 9.54 39.75 -43.84
N PRO A 349 9.94 41.04 -43.81
CA PRO A 349 9.02 42.16 -44.02
C PRO A 349 8.27 42.16 -45.37
N LEU A 350 8.90 41.59 -46.42
CA LEU A 350 8.29 41.48 -47.76
C LEU A 350 7.66 40.11 -48.05
N ASP A 351 7.94 39.10 -47.23
CA ASP A 351 7.50 37.71 -47.47
C ASP A 351 7.32 36.94 -46.14
N PRO A 352 6.38 37.38 -45.29
CA PRO A 352 6.32 36.94 -43.89
C PRO A 352 5.87 35.48 -43.72
N GLN A 353 5.17 34.91 -44.69
CA GLN A 353 4.67 33.53 -44.60
C GLN A 353 5.74 32.48 -44.96
N ASN A 354 6.79 32.87 -45.70
CA ASN A 354 7.73 31.92 -46.29
C ASN A 354 9.19 32.15 -45.87
N LYS A 355 9.54 33.32 -45.32
CA LYS A 355 10.92 33.67 -44.98
C LYS A 355 11.04 34.28 -43.59
N TYR A 356 12.21 34.09 -42.98
CA TYR A 356 12.63 34.79 -41.77
C TYR A 356 13.74 35.79 -42.08
N LEU A 357 13.78 36.89 -41.34
CA LEU A 357 14.88 37.85 -41.31
C LEU A 357 15.60 37.78 -39.97
N TYR A 358 16.93 37.75 -40.03
CA TYR A 358 17.81 37.79 -38.87
C TYR A 358 18.70 39.04 -38.90
N HIS A 359 18.90 39.68 -37.75
CA HIS A 359 19.84 40.80 -37.61
C HIS A 359 20.54 40.74 -36.25
N SER A 360 21.80 41.16 -36.20
CA SER A 360 22.57 41.25 -34.96
C SER A 360 21.99 42.30 -34.01
N PHE A 361 22.20 42.12 -32.70
CA PHE A 361 21.75 43.11 -31.72
C PHE A 361 22.54 44.41 -31.82
N VAL A 362 21.80 45.53 -31.79
CA VAL A 362 22.31 46.86 -31.49
C VAL A 362 21.62 47.27 -30.20
N GLU A 363 22.38 47.48 -29.13
CA GLU A 363 21.83 47.94 -27.86
C GLU A 363 21.59 49.45 -27.93
N SER A 364 20.33 49.83 -28.12
CA SER A 364 19.87 51.20 -28.24
C SER A 364 18.44 51.30 -27.70
N PRO A 365 18.05 52.43 -27.06
CA PRO A 365 16.66 52.65 -26.64
C PRO A 365 15.70 52.64 -27.82
N ASP A 366 16.18 53.08 -28.99
CA ASP A 366 15.47 52.98 -30.26
C ASP A 366 15.90 51.67 -30.95
N MET A 367 14.95 50.80 -31.31
CA MET A 367 15.20 49.52 -32.01
C MET A 367 15.86 49.77 -33.37
N MET A 368 17.17 49.99 -33.36
CA MET A 368 17.94 50.58 -34.47
C MET A 368 18.61 49.49 -35.30
N ASN A 369 18.54 49.63 -36.62
CA ASN A 369 19.39 48.87 -37.54
C ASN A 369 20.49 49.80 -38.08
N VAL A 370 21.67 49.23 -38.31
CA VAL A 370 22.85 49.95 -38.83
C VAL A 370 23.29 49.31 -40.13
N TYR A 371 23.43 50.12 -41.18
CA TYR A 371 23.95 49.70 -42.48
C TYR A 371 25.12 50.62 -42.84
N ASN A 372 26.18 50.08 -43.41
CA ASN A 372 27.39 50.83 -43.73
C ASN A 372 28.11 50.26 -44.94
N GLY A 373 29.01 51.06 -45.50
CA GLY A 373 29.90 50.69 -46.58
C GLY A 373 30.74 51.88 -47.03
N ASN A 374 31.46 51.70 -48.13
CA ASN A 374 32.18 52.77 -48.81
C ASN A 374 31.67 52.90 -50.25
N ALA A 375 31.73 54.11 -50.81
CA ALA A 375 31.34 54.37 -52.19
C ALA A 375 32.19 55.52 -52.77
N THR A 376 32.62 55.38 -54.03
CA THR A 376 33.46 56.39 -54.70
C THR A 376 32.63 57.21 -55.67
N THR A 377 32.74 58.53 -55.59
CA THR A 377 32.06 59.45 -56.50
C THR A 377 32.65 59.43 -57.91
N ASP A 378 31.82 59.67 -58.92
CA ASP A 378 32.22 59.78 -60.32
C ASP A 378 32.98 61.09 -60.62
N ASP A 379 33.29 61.32 -61.91
CA ASP A 379 33.94 62.55 -62.39
C ASP A 379 33.09 63.82 -62.15
N ASN A 380 31.80 63.68 -61.84
CA ASN A 380 30.90 64.78 -61.49
C ASN A 380 30.68 64.87 -59.96
N GLY A 381 31.40 64.08 -59.17
CA GLY A 381 31.29 64.04 -57.73
C GLY A 381 30.03 63.33 -57.21
N ASN A 382 29.39 62.43 -57.97
CA ASN A 382 28.18 61.72 -57.54
C ASN A 382 28.40 60.21 -57.37
N VAL A 383 27.75 59.60 -56.38
CA VAL A 383 27.62 58.14 -56.29
C VAL A 383 26.24 57.75 -55.78
N THR A 384 25.70 56.67 -56.33
CA THR A 384 24.44 56.08 -55.86
C THR A 384 24.75 54.83 -55.04
N VAL A 385 24.28 54.80 -53.79
CA VAL A 385 24.39 53.64 -52.91
C VAL A 385 23.10 52.84 -52.99
N THR A 386 23.21 51.54 -53.26
CA THR A 386 22.08 50.60 -53.27
C THR A 386 22.01 49.83 -51.95
N LEU A 387 20.84 49.87 -51.31
CA LEU A 387 20.55 49.18 -50.06
C LEU A 387 19.79 47.86 -50.34
N PRO A 388 19.75 46.92 -49.38
CA PRO A 388 18.97 45.70 -49.53
C PRO A 388 17.50 45.99 -49.85
N GLU A 389 16.86 45.13 -50.65
CA GLU A 389 15.47 45.32 -51.12
C GLU A 389 14.43 45.51 -50.00
N TYR A 390 14.71 44.97 -48.81
CA TYR A 390 13.86 45.08 -47.62
C TYR A 390 14.12 46.35 -46.80
N PHE A 391 15.10 47.18 -47.14
CA PHE A 391 15.56 48.28 -46.28
C PHE A 391 14.43 49.26 -45.96
N GLU A 392 13.72 49.80 -46.95
CA GLU A 392 12.63 50.76 -46.71
C GLU A 392 11.43 50.12 -46.00
N ALA A 393 11.17 48.83 -46.24
CA ALA A 393 10.10 48.10 -45.55
C ALA A 393 10.43 47.89 -44.05
N LEU A 394 11.70 47.64 -43.75
CA LEU A 394 12.18 47.37 -42.40
C LEU A 394 12.49 48.64 -41.61
N ASN A 395 12.80 49.77 -42.24
CA ASN A 395 13.35 50.94 -41.57
C ASN A 395 12.54 52.22 -41.85
N MET A 396 12.44 53.08 -40.84
CA MET A 396 11.94 54.46 -40.90
C MET A 396 12.96 55.41 -40.22
N ASP A 397 12.72 56.73 -40.32
CA ASP A 397 13.50 57.77 -39.63
C ASP A 397 15.02 57.69 -39.85
N TYR A 398 15.42 57.77 -41.12
CA TYR A 398 16.81 57.59 -41.55
C TYR A 398 17.74 58.68 -41.04
N ARG A 399 18.92 58.28 -40.54
CA ARG A 399 20.03 59.18 -40.23
C ARG A 399 21.27 58.77 -41.01
N TYR A 400 22.08 59.74 -41.40
CA TYR A 400 23.24 59.54 -42.26
C TYR A 400 24.50 60.08 -41.58
N GLN A 401 25.59 59.33 -41.68
CA GLN A 401 26.93 59.81 -41.36
C GLN A 401 27.82 59.55 -42.58
N LEU A 402 28.55 60.58 -43.02
CA LEU A 402 29.43 60.54 -44.18
C LEU A 402 30.83 60.98 -43.76
N THR A 403 31.85 60.26 -44.20
CA THR A 403 33.25 60.63 -44.00
C THR A 403 34.03 60.47 -45.32
N PRO A 404 34.45 61.58 -45.96
CA PRO A 404 35.39 61.53 -47.07
C PRO A 404 36.72 60.89 -46.68
N ILE A 405 37.29 60.06 -47.55
CA ILE A 405 38.53 59.32 -47.36
C ILE A 405 39.57 59.77 -48.38
N GLY A 406 40.84 59.88 -47.96
CA GLY A 406 41.99 60.16 -48.83
C GLY A 406 42.18 61.64 -49.19
N GLN A 407 41.09 62.42 -49.28
CA GLN A 407 41.15 63.87 -49.46
C GLN A 407 40.01 64.57 -48.73
N PHE A 408 40.27 65.79 -48.25
CA PHE A 408 39.19 66.64 -47.73
C PHE A 408 38.26 67.05 -48.87
N ALA A 409 36.98 66.74 -48.72
CA ALA A 409 35.90 67.12 -49.62
C ALA A 409 34.66 67.40 -48.78
N GLN A 410 33.80 68.31 -49.23
CA GLN A 410 32.47 68.45 -48.65
C GLN A 410 31.58 67.36 -49.21
N ALA A 411 31.02 66.51 -48.36
CA ALA A 411 30.10 65.44 -48.75
C ALA A 411 28.71 65.71 -48.20
N ILE A 412 27.69 65.56 -49.05
CA ILE A 412 26.29 65.67 -48.68
C ILE A 412 25.50 64.45 -49.16
N ILE A 413 24.36 64.21 -48.53
CA ILE A 413 23.30 63.39 -49.11
C ILE A 413 22.56 64.27 -50.12
N SER A 414 22.79 64.06 -51.41
CA SER A 414 22.13 64.81 -52.48
C SER A 414 20.71 64.33 -52.73
N GLU A 415 20.45 63.03 -52.52
CA GLU A 415 19.10 62.44 -52.53
C GLU A 415 18.96 61.48 -51.35
N LYS A 416 17.92 61.68 -50.53
CA LYS A 416 17.58 60.78 -49.41
C LYS A 416 17.19 59.40 -49.95
N VAL A 417 17.18 58.40 -49.06
CA VAL A 417 16.70 57.05 -49.39
C VAL A 417 15.30 57.12 -50.03
N LEU A 418 15.23 56.58 -51.25
CA LEU A 418 14.01 56.32 -52.00
C LEU A 418 14.27 55.17 -52.98
N HIS A 419 13.36 54.20 -53.09
CA HIS A 419 13.54 53.00 -53.91
C HIS A 419 14.83 52.22 -53.56
N ASN A 420 15.07 52.06 -52.26
CA ASN A 420 16.24 51.43 -51.63
C ASN A 420 17.59 52.00 -52.10
N GLN A 421 17.63 53.27 -52.52
CA GLN A 421 18.85 53.94 -52.96
C GLN A 421 18.94 55.34 -52.38
N PHE A 422 20.15 55.82 -52.12
CA PHE A 422 20.42 57.22 -51.81
C PHE A 422 21.65 57.70 -52.57
N LYS A 423 21.78 59.01 -52.75
CA LYS A 423 22.92 59.59 -53.47
C LYS A 423 23.78 60.43 -52.56
N ILE A 424 25.09 60.27 -52.72
CA ILE A 424 26.12 61.09 -52.10
C ILE A 424 26.67 62.00 -53.17
N LYS A 425 26.87 63.29 -52.83
CA LYS A 425 27.57 64.24 -53.68
C LYS A 425 28.76 64.85 -52.94
N THR A 426 29.90 64.92 -53.62
CA THR A 426 31.11 65.59 -53.16
C THR A 426 31.43 66.82 -54.00
N ASP A 427 32.11 67.81 -53.41
CA ASP A 427 32.59 69.01 -54.11
C ASP A 427 33.80 68.76 -55.01
N LYS A 428 34.41 67.57 -54.90
CA LYS A 428 35.52 67.08 -55.75
C LYS A 428 35.15 65.76 -56.41
N PRO A 429 35.65 65.47 -57.63
CA PRO A 429 35.44 64.18 -58.28
C PRO A 429 36.27 63.07 -57.63
N ASN A 430 35.87 61.81 -57.85
CA ASN A 430 36.65 60.62 -57.46
C ASN A 430 37.01 60.57 -55.96
N VAL A 431 36.08 61.00 -55.08
CA VAL A 431 36.22 60.93 -53.62
C VAL A 431 35.59 59.64 -53.11
N GLU A 432 36.35 58.83 -52.38
CA GLU A 432 35.78 57.73 -51.60
C GLU A 432 35.09 58.27 -50.35
N VAL A 433 33.87 57.84 -50.08
CA VAL A 433 33.09 58.24 -48.90
C VAL A 433 32.69 56.98 -48.13
N SER A 434 33.12 56.90 -46.87
CA SER A 434 32.56 55.93 -45.92
C SER A 434 31.22 56.44 -45.43
N TRP A 435 30.20 55.60 -45.55
CA TRP A 435 28.83 55.94 -45.22
C TRP A 435 28.27 54.99 -44.18
N GLN A 436 27.45 55.54 -43.29
CA GLN A 436 26.57 54.80 -42.40
C GLN A 436 25.17 55.38 -42.53
N VAL A 437 24.18 54.52 -42.71
CA VAL A 437 22.77 54.86 -42.58
C VAL A 437 22.16 54.04 -41.45
N THR A 438 21.49 54.73 -40.52
CA THR A 438 20.72 54.10 -39.46
C THR A 438 19.24 54.31 -39.70
N GLY A 439 18.44 53.35 -39.23
CA GLY A 439 16.99 53.44 -39.29
C GLY A 439 16.36 52.81 -38.06
N ILE A 440 15.24 53.38 -37.64
CA ILE A 440 14.39 52.80 -36.59
C ILE A 440 13.51 51.73 -37.24
N ARG A 441 13.39 50.55 -36.63
CA ARG A 441 12.57 49.45 -37.17
C ARG A 441 11.13 49.88 -37.46
N ASN A 442 10.58 49.50 -38.62
CA ASN A 442 9.25 49.83 -39.14
C ASN A 442 8.39 48.57 -39.40
N ASP A 443 8.92 47.37 -39.14
CA ASP A 443 8.19 46.11 -39.31
C ASP A 443 7.00 45.97 -38.34
N ALA A 444 6.08 45.06 -38.67
CA ALA A 444 4.85 44.85 -37.90
C ALA A 444 5.12 44.46 -36.44
N PHE A 445 6.13 43.63 -36.19
CA PHE A 445 6.49 43.19 -34.84
C PHE A 445 7.02 44.37 -34.02
N ALA A 446 7.94 45.17 -34.56
CA ALA A 446 8.48 46.35 -33.87
C ALA A 446 7.41 47.40 -33.58
N LYS A 447 6.39 47.56 -34.45
CA LYS A 447 5.27 48.48 -34.22
C LYS A 447 4.40 48.08 -33.03
N GLN A 448 4.16 46.78 -32.85
CA GLN A 448 3.33 46.24 -31.76
C GLN A 448 4.12 46.07 -30.45
N ASN A 449 5.44 45.88 -30.55
CA ASN A 449 6.31 45.52 -29.43
C ASN A 449 7.47 46.52 -29.30
N ARG A 450 7.17 47.83 -29.42
CA ARG A 450 8.17 48.88 -29.18
C ARG A 450 8.76 48.73 -27.78
N VAL A 451 10.08 48.90 -27.67
CA VAL A 451 10.77 48.94 -26.38
C VAL A 451 10.19 50.07 -25.54
N LYS A 452 9.60 49.70 -24.40
CA LYS A 452 9.22 50.66 -23.37
C LYS A 452 10.49 50.99 -22.58
N VAL A 453 11.09 52.13 -22.89
CA VAL A 453 12.39 52.55 -22.32
C VAL A 453 12.37 52.74 -20.80
N SER A 454 11.19 52.94 -20.21
CA SER A 454 10.97 53.02 -18.77
C SER A 454 9.56 52.53 -18.44
N VAL A 455 9.44 51.71 -17.40
CA VAL A 455 8.18 51.23 -16.84
C VAL A 455 8.27 51.26 -15.33
N ASP A 456 7.15 51.51 -14.65
CA ASP A 456 7.09 51.38 -13.20
C ASP A 456 7.29 49.92 -12.78
N LYS A 457 8.04 49.71 -11.69
CA LYS A 457 8.12 48.39 -11.05
C LYS A 457 6.74 47.92 -10.60
N PRO A 458 6.43 46.61 -10.70
CA PRO A 458 5.26 46.02 -10.06
C PRO A 458 5.18 46.37 -8.56
N ALA A 459 3.98 46.43 -8.00
CA ALA A 459 3.78 46.85 -6.61
C ALA A 459 4.59 46.01 -5.60
N SER A 460 4.76 44.71 -5.86
CA SER A 460 5.55 43.77 -5.05
C SER A 460 7.06 44.00 -5.11
N GLU A 461 7.55 44.78 -6.07
CA GLU A 461 8.99 45.01 -6.33
C GLU A 461 9.39 46.47 -6.11
N LYS A 462 8.45 47.35 -5.77
CA LYS A 462 8.75 48.74 -5.44
C LYS A 462 9.54 48.80 -4.12
N GLY A 463 10.68 49.49 -4.14
CA GLY A 463 11.59 49.60 -3.00
C GLY A 463 12.73 48.59 -2.97
N THR A 464 12.70 47.55 -3.81
CA THR A 464 13.77 46.53 -3.86
C THR A 464 14.77 46.79 -4.99
N TYR A 465 16.01 46.32 -4.82
CA TYR A 465 17.05 46.37 -5.87
C TYR A 465 17.21 45.02 -6.55
N MET A 466 17.35 45.04 -7.88
CA MET A 466 17.73 43.86 -8.67
C MET A 466 19.22 43.51 -8.50
N HIS A 467 20.07 44.54 -8.32
CA HIS A 467 21.51 44.42 -8.07
C HIS A 467 21.92 45.26 -6.86
N ALA A 468 21.46 44.90 -5.66
CA ALA A 468 21.71 45.69 -4.45
C ALA A 468 23.20 45.99 -4.22
N ALA A 469 24.10 45.03 -4.49
CA ALA A 469 25.54 45.18 -4.31
C ALA A 469 26.19 46.25 -5.21
N ALA A 470 25.53 46.68 -6.29
CA ALA A 470 26.03 47.70 -7.21
C ALA A 470 25.66 49.13 -6.78
N PHE A 471 24.81 49.31 -5.76
CA PHE A 471 24.38 50.61 -5.27
C PHE A 471 24.87 50.81 -3.82
N GLU A 472 25.58 51.90 -3.55
CA GLU A 472 26.10 52.20 -2.22
C GLU A 472 24.97 52.59 -1.24
N SER A 473 24.67 51.65 -0.33
CA SER A 473 24.29 51.84 1.08
C SER A 473 22.81 51.76 1.54
N VAL A 474 22.73 51.14 2.74
CA VAL A 474 21.71 51.06 3.81
C VAL A 474 20.37 50.35 3.51
N GLU A 475 20.24 49.16 4.13
CA GLU A 475 19.00 48.40 4.40
C GLU A 475 17.85 48.52 3.40
N ASN A 476 17.99 47.96 2.19
CA ASN A 476 16.82 47.66 1.35
C ASN A 476 16.91 46.26 0.76
N GLU A 477 15.77 45.58 0.76
CA GLU A 477 15.63 44.17 0.42
C GLU A 477 15.97 43.91 -1.06
N THR A 478 16.77 42.88 -1.29
CA THR A 478 17.09 42.38 -2.63
C THR A 478 15.88 41.64 -3.20
N LEU A 479 15.57 41.81 -4.48
CA LEU A 479 14.44 41.14 -5.17
C LEU A 479 14.39 39.61 -5.00
N ASN A 480 15.52 38.98 -4.66
CA ASN A 480 15.69 37.53 -4.52
C ASN A 480 15.99 37.07 -3.08
N ASN A 481 15.52 37.77 -2.04
CA ASN A 481 15.56 37.22 -0.68
C ASN A 481 14.44 36.18 -0.49
N THR A 482 14.55 35.04 -1.17
CA THR A 482 13.88 33.82 -0.72
C THR A 482 14.45 33.47 0.64
N ASN A 483 13.61 33.59 1.67
CA ASN A 483 13.90 33.25 3.05
C ASN A 483 14.54 31.85 3.15
N HIS A 484 15.87 31.78 3.19
CA HIS A 484 16.57 30.67 3.83
C HIS A 484 16.43 30.81 5.36
N ALA A 485 15.20 30.64 5.85
CA ALA A 485 15.02 30.23 7.23
C ALA A 485 15.48 28.77 7.30
N LYS A 486 16.69 28.55 7.79
CA LYS A 486 17.11 27.24 8.32
C LYS A 486 16.03 26.76 9.29
N LYS A 487 15.31 25.71 8.93
CA LYS A 487 14.67 24.80 9.87
C LYS A 487 15.06 23.39 9.50
#